data_AF-A0A924EYA6-F1
#
_entry.id   AF-A0A924EYA6-F1
#
_cell.length_a   1.000
_cell.length_b   1.000
_cell.length_c   1.000
_cell.angle_alpha   90.00
_cell.angle_beta   90.00
_cell.angle_gamma   90.00
#
_symmetry.space_group_name_H-M   'P 1'
#
loop_
_entity.id
_entity.type
_entity.pdbx_description
1 polymer ?
#
loop_
_entity_poly.entity_id
_entity_poly.type
_entity_poly.pdbx_seq_one_letter_code
_entity_poly.pdbx_strand_id
1 'polypeptide(L)'
;LRLEEQRNKDLPPMPTVETRDGYARLQDSVIKHYVAFVRDTKMVTYEPWMERALRERIHPFTTPDARNFFAQTYHRDPTPLWTHLWHWWDNGRFREHPHASPIRRTPLLYNVWMSRAEGMATSMEEWMMQAGLYDTSPRSRELVWAMLAARAARGLGNLYAHSNELTMAQAADMHVSWTPRGWMRRDPLLGFEQHLYLRQPGYGASYVTGGRLMEETMAERARQLGDQFTMQRFFDEVNSAGMIPVSLVYWELTGDDRMVRELKDGVTARPFTVK
;
A
#
# COMPACT_ATOMS: atom_id res chain seq x y z
N LEU A 1 -7.53 3.89 13.72
CA LEU A 1 -8.07 2.67 14.37
C LEU A 1 -9.11 2.95 15.46
N ARG A 2 -8.76 3.53 16.62
CA ARG A 2 -9.72 3.72 17.75
C ARG A 2 -11.00 4.47 17.37
N LEU A 3 -10.91 5.46 16.47
CA LEU A 3 -12.09 6.16 15.95
C LEU A 3 -13.02 5.25 15.12
N GLU A 4 -12.46 4.35 14.29
CA GLU A 4 -13.29 3.37 13.56
C GLU A 4 -13.89 2.33 14.52
N GLU A 5 -13.13 1.88 15.52
CA GLU A 5 -13.67 0.95 16.53
C GLU A 5 -14.82 1.59 17.32
N GLN A 6 -14.70 2.88 17.67
CA GLN A 6 -15.77 3.63 18.31
C GLN A 6 -17.00 3.76 17.39
N ARG A 7 -16.79 4.03 16.10
CA ARG A 7 -17.87 4.07 15.10
C ARG A 7 -18.58 2.73 14.94
N ASN A 8 -17.82 1.64 15.03
CA ASN A 8 -18.28 0.27 14.78
C ASN A 8 -18.61 -0.51 16.07
N LYS A 9 -18.69 0.15 17.23
CA LYS A 9 -18.83 -0.52 18.54
C LYS A 9 -20.09 -1.38 18.66
N ASP A 10 -21.16 -1.01 17.95
CA ASP A 10 -22.46 -1.67 18.00
C ASP A 10 -22.61 -2.78 16.93
N LEU A 11 -21.60 -2.99 16.08
CA LEU A 11 -21.60 -4.07 15.08
C LEU A 11 -21.16 -5.41 15.72
N PRO A 12 -21.56 -6.57 15.19
CA PRO A 12 -21.00 -7.85 15.64
C PRO A 12 -19.51 -7.96 15.25
N PRO A 13 -18.63 -8.63 16.02
CA PRO A 13 -17.23 -8.83 15.64
C PRO A 13 -17.08 -9.45 14.25
N MET A 14 -16.04 -9.05 13.52
CA MET A 14 -15.79 -9.59 12.18
C MET A 14 -15.43 -11.08 12.25
N PRO A 15 -16.20 -11.98 11.61
CA PRO A 15 -15.96 -13.42 11.67
C PRO A 15 -14.69 -13.79 10.90
N THR A 16 -14.09 -14.91 11.26
CA THR A 16 -13.04 -15.56 10.48
C THR A 16 -13.62 -16.76 9.74
N VAL A 17 -13.21 -16.92 8.48
CA VAL A 17 -13.61 -18.08 7.67
C VAL A 17 -12.75 -19.29 8.03
N GLU A 18 -13.41 -20.35 8.47
CA GLU A 18 -12.77 -21.53 9.07
C GLU A 18 -12.65 -22.75 8.15
N THR A 19 -13.18 -22.68 6.93
CA THR A 19 -13.13 -23.79 5.95
C THR A 19 -12.46 -23.37 4.66
N ARG A 20 -11.81 -24.32 3.98
CA ARG A 20 -11.18 -24.09 2.66
C ARG A 20 -12.20 -23.58 1.64
N ASP A 21 -13.37 -24.23 1.58
CA ASP A 21 -14.42 -23.85 0.62
C ASP A 21 -15.03 -22.49 0.94
N GLY A 22 -15.24 -22.19 2.23
CA GLY A 22 -15.68 -20.86 2.65
C GLY A 22 -14.68 -19.79 2.24
N TYR A 23 -13.38 -20.06 2.40
CA TYR A 23 -12.33 -19.11 2.12
C TYR A 23 -12.17 -18.85 0.62
N ALA A 24 -12.28 -19.90 -0.20
CA ALA A 24 -12.32 -19.78 -1.66
C ALA A 24 -13.54 -18.95 -2.12
N ARG A 25 -14.72 -19.15 -1.52
CA ARG A 25 -15.92 -18.34 -1.81
C ARG A 25 -15.75 -16.88 -1.40
N LEU A 26 -15.18 -16.62 -0.21
CA LEU A 26 -14.90 -15.27 0.26
C LEU A 26 -14.00 -14.53 -0.74
N GLN A 27 -12.88 -15.15 -1.11
CA GLN A 27 -11.95 -14.60 -2.09
C GLN A 27 -12.62 -14.33 -3.43
N ASP A 28 -13.32 -15.29 -4.02
CA ASP A 28 -13.97 -15.07 -5.32
C ASP A 28 -15.00 -13.92 -5.28
N SER A 29 -15.78 -13.82 -4.19
CA SER A 29 -16.75 -12.73 -4.04
C SER A 29 -16.08 -11.36 -3.95
N VAL A 30 -14.97 -11.26 -3.22
CA VAL A 30 -14.28 -9.99 -3.00
C VAL A 30 -13.56 -9.52 -4.26
N ILE A 31 -13.02 -10.41 -5.10
CA ILE A 31 -12.29 -10.00 -6.32
C ILE A 31 -13.31 -9.37 -7.25
N LYS A 32 -14.47 -10.01 -7.40
CA LYS A 32 -15.58 -9.51 -8.21
C LYS A 32 -16.06 -8.17 -7.71
N HIS A 33 -16.23 -8.01 -6.40
CA HIS A 33 -16.63 -6.74 -5.80
C HIS A 33 -15.59 -5.63 -6.04
N TYR A 34 -14.32 -5.88 -5.76
CA TYR A 34 -13.25 -4.89 -5.92
C TYR A 34 -13.07 -4.46 -7.38
N VAL A 35 -13.07 -5.42 -8.30
CA VAL A 35 -12.99 -5.15 -9.75
C VAL A 35 -14.18 -4.34 -10.24
N ALA A 36 -15.40 -4.70 -9.82
CA ALA A 36 -16.60 -3.94 -10.16
C ALA A 36 -16.51 -2.52 -9.59
N PHE A 37 -16.13 -2.36 -8.33
CA PHE A 37 -15.95 -1.06 -7.70
C PHE A 37 -14.99 -0.18 -8.49
N VAL A 38 -13.80 -0.68 -8.84
CA VAL A 38 -12.81 0.07 -9.62
C VAL A 38 -13.34 0.51 -10.97
N ARG A 39 -14.02 -0.40 -11.69
CA ARG A 39 -14.61 -0.13 -13.00
C ARG A 39 -15.72 0.93 -12.91
N ASP A 40 -16.61 0.79 -11.93
CA ASP A 40 -17.84 1.57 -11.85
C ASP A 40 -17.58 2.98 -11.27
N THR A 41 -16.64 3.10 -10.32
CA THR A 41 -16.23 4.40 -9.74
C THR A 41 -15.27 5.19 -10.63
N LYS A 42 -14.63 4.54 -11.61
CA LYS A 42 -13.55 5.12 -12.42
C LYS A 42 -12.44 5.72 -11.54
N MET A 43 -12.12 5.07 -10.43
CA MET A 43 -10.97 5.47 -9.61
C MET A 43 -9.65 5.33 -10.39
N VAL A 44 -9.54 4.29 -11.22
CA VAL A 44 -8.44 4.06 -12.17
C VAL A 44 -9.00 3.58 -13.50
N THR A 45 -8.21 3.65 -14.56
CA THR A 45 -8.55 2.99 -15.83
C THR A 45 -8.52 1.47 -15.64
N TYR A 46 -9.70 0.84 -15.71
CA TYR A 46 -9.83 -0.61 -15.60
C TYR A 46 -9.47 -1.30 -16.91
N GLU A 47 -8.67 -2.36 -16.82
CA GLU A 47 -8.21 -3.14 -17.97
C GLU A 47 -8.47 -4.63 -17.74
N PRO A 48 -8.77 -5.43 -18.80
CA PRO A 48 -9.16 -6.84 -18.65
C PRO A 48 -8.14 -7.71 -17.90
N TRP A 49 -6.85 -7.36 -17.97
CA TRP A 49 -5.79 -8.11 -17.32
C TRP A 49 -5.72 -7.91 -15.80
N MET A 50 -6.36 -6.87 -15.26
CA MET A 50 -6.26 -6.50 -13.84
C MET A 50 -6.89 -7.56 -12.92
N GLU A 51 -8.02 -8.15 -13.31
CA GLU A 51 -8.63 -9.25 -12.54
C GLU A 51 -7.72 -10.49 -12.52
N ARG A 52 -7.18 -10.88 -13.68
CA ARG A 52 -6.22 -12.00 -13.79
C ARG A 52 -5.01 -11.78 -12.88
N ALA A 53 -4.44 -10.56 -12.87
CA ALA A 53 -3.29 -10.23 -12.05
C ALA A 53 -3.54 -10.40 -10.54
N LEU A 54 -4.76 -10.15 -10.06
CA LEU A 54 -5.15 -10.43 -8.67
C LEU A 54 -5.34 -11.93 -8.42
N ARG A 55 -5.98 -12.65 -9.34
CA ARG A 55 -6.23 -14.10 -9.21
C ARG A 55 -4.95 -14.92 -9.16
N GLU A 56 -3.89 -14.47 -9.83
CA GLU A 56 -2.54 -15.05 -9.76
C GLU A 56 -1.89 -14.91 -8.37
N ARG A 57 -2.47 -14.11 -7.46
CA ARG A 57 -1.91 -13.76 -6.14
C ARG A 57 -2.79 -14.18 -4.98
N ILE A 58 -3.69 -15.13 -5.21
CA ILE A 58 -4.52 -15.71 -4.17
C ILE A 58 -3.64 -16.46 -3.15
N HIS A 59 -3.73 -16.04 -1.89
CA HIS A 59 -3.06 -16.73 -0.78
C HIS A 59 -3.83 -17.98 -0.39
N PRO A 60 -3.15 -19.10 -0.08
CA PRO A 60 -3.80 -20.35 0.31
C PRO A 60 -4.48 -20.23 1.68
N PHE A 61 -5.48 -21.08 1.92
CA PHE A 61 -6.14 -21.21 3.21
C PHE A 61 -5.15 -21.62 4.31
N THR A 62 -5.27 -21.01 5.49
CA THR A 62 -4.49 -21.36 6.69
C THR A 62 -5.39 -21.76 7.86
N THR A 63 -5.00 -22.78 8.61
CA THR A 63 -5.71 -23.19 9.83
C THR A 63 -5.53 -22.13 10.93
N PRO A 64 -6.48 -22.03 11.89
CA PRO A 64 -6.47 -20.99 12.93
C PRO A 64 -5.14 -20.80 13.67
N ASP A 65 -4.48 -21.90 14.02
CA ASP A 65 -3.20 -21.97 14.73
C ASP A 65 -2.00 -21.52 13.87
N ALA A 66 -2.11 -21.68 12.56
CA ALA A 66 -1.08 -21.33 11.58
C ALA A 66 -1.21 -19.89 11.05
N ARG A 67 -2.29 -19.16 11.36
CA ARG A 67 -2.52 -17.79 10.88
C ARG A 67 -1.45 -16.83 11.41
N ASN A 68 -0.60 -16.34 10.52
CA ASN A 68 0.24 -15.16 10.78
C ASN A 68 -0.59 -13.86 10.64
N PHE A 69 0.06 -12.71 10.82
CA PHE A 69 -0.60 -11.39 10.74
C PHE A 69 -1.46 -11.19 9.47
N PHE A 70 -0.93 -11.48 8.29
CA PHE A 70 -1.66 -11.31 7.03
C PHE A 70 -2.76 -12.36 6.83
N ALA A 71 -2.56 -13.58 7.33
CA ALA A 71 -3.62 -14.57 7.32
C ALA A 71 -4.79 -14.17 8.25
N GLN A 72 -4.53 -13.46 9.34
CA GLN A 72 -5.59 -12.90 10.18
C GLN A 72 -6.47 -11.89 9.42
N THR A 73 -5.90 -11.09 8.52
CA THR A 73 -6.70 -10.18 7.69
C THR A 73 -7.42 -10.94 6.59
N TYR A 74 -6.72 -11.78 5.81
CA TYR A 74 -7.31 -12.53 4.70
C TYR A 74 -8.51 -13.40 5.09
N HIS A 75 -8.45 -14.07 6.24
CA HIS A 75 -9.55 -14.92 6.71
C HIS A 75 -10.77 -14.12 7.19
N ARG A 76 -10.64 -12.81 7.39
CA ARG A 76 -11.71 -11.92 7.83
C ARG A 76 -12.29 -11.15 6.66
N ASP A 77 -11.42 -10.45 5.95
CA ASP A 77 -11.72 -9.79 4.69
C ASP A 77 -10.42 -9.60 3.89
N PRO A 78 -10.29 -10.21 2.69
CA PRO A 78 -9.13 -10.03 1.83
C PRO A 78 -9.04 -8.64 1.18
N THR A 79 -10.12 -7.86 1.14
CA THR A 79 -10.20 -6.58 0.42
C THR A 79 -9.06 -5.62 0.73
N PRO A 80 -8.71 -5.33 2.01
CA PRO A 80 -7.61 -4.42 2.34
C PRO A 80 -6.25 -4.84 1.80
N LEU A 81 -5.94 -6.13 1.81
CA LEU A 81 -4.70 -6.62 1.20
C LEU A 81 -4.80 -6.64 -0.33
N TRP A 82 -5.97 -6.76 -0.92
CA TRP A 82 -6.13 -6.73 -2.38
C TRP A 82 -6.04 -5.35 -2.98
N THR A 83 -6.45 -4.32 -2.26
CA THR A 83 -6.10 -2.94 -2.62
C THR A 83 -4.58 -2.71 -2.55
N HIS A 84 -3.88 -3.40 -1.64
CA HIS A 84 -2.41 -3.39 -1.59
C HIS A 84 -1.75 -4.05 -2.80
N LEU A 85 -2.40 -5.04 -3.42
CA LEU A 85 -1.87 -5.75 -4.59
C LEU A 85 -1.75 -4.85 -5.84
N TRP A 86 -1.90 -3.52 -5.72
CA TRP A 86 -1.56 -2.53 -6.73
C TRP A 86 -0.21 -2.78 -7.42
N HIS A 87 0.83 -3.15 -6.67
CA HIS A 87 2.14 -3.47 -7.22
C HIS A 87 2.13 -4.70 -8.16
N TRP A 88 1.13 -5.59 -8.05
CA TRP A 88 0.90 -6.64 -9.04
C TRP A 88 0.20 -6.13 -10.30
N TRP A 89 -0.60 -5.07 -10.19
CA TRP A 89 -1.07 -4.36 -11.38
C TRP A 89 0.06 -3.61 -12.08
N ASP A 90 1.01 -3.05 -11.35
CA ASP A 90 2.23 -2.50 -11.97
C ASP A 90 3.01 -3.58 -12.74
N ASN A 91 3.19 -4.76 -12.14
CA ASN A 91 3.81 -5.91 -12.82
C ASN A 91 3.02 -6.38 -14.04
N GLY A 92 1.69 -6.37 -13.96
CA GLY A 92 0.81 -6.61 -15.12
C GLY A 92 1.07 -5.58 -16.22
N ARG A 93 1.08 -4.29 -15.88
CA ARG A 93 1.29 -3.18 -16.80
C ARG A 93 2.64 -3.25 -17.52
N PHE A 94 3.71 -3.65 -16.86
CA PHE A 94 5.00 -3.86 -17.54
C PHE A 94 4.93 -4.86 -18.70
N ARG A 95 4.07 -5.87 -18.58
CA ARG A 95 3.88 -6.92 -19.60
C ARG A 95 2.94 -6.47 -20.72
N GLU A 96 1.83 -5.85 -20.34
CA GLU A 96 0.74 -5.51 -21.28
C GLU A 96 0.97 -4.15 -21.97
N HIS A 97 1.60 -3.20 -21.27
CA HIS A 97 1.85 -1.83 -21.73
C HIS A 97 3.29 -1.39 -21.39
N PRO A 98 4.31 -2.02 -22.02
CA PRO A 98 5.70 -1.67 -21.75
C PRO A 98 5.97 -0.19 -22.04
N HIS A 99 6.66 0.47 -21.12
CA HIS A 99 6.97 1.90 -21.25
C HIS A 99 7.77 2.20 -22.54
N ALA A 100 7.44 3.30 -23.22
CA ALA A 100 8.08 3.69 -24.49
C ALA A 100 9.60 3.89 -24.35
N SER A 101 10.03 4.65 -23.33
CA SER A 101 11.44 4.81 -22.97
C SER A 101 12.12 3.48 -22.62
N PRO A 102 13.22 3.09 -23.31
CA PRO A 102 13.92 1.84 -23.05
C PRO A 102 14.44 1.70 -21.62
N ILE A 103 14.88 2.80 -21.00
CA ILE A 103 15.43 2.78 -19.63
C ILE A 103 14.36 2.63 -18.54
N ARG A 104 13.09 2.91 -18.86
CA ARG A 104 11.94 2.75 -17.94
C ARG A 104 11.14 1.48 -18.21
N ARG A 105 11.43 0.78 -19.32
CA ARG A 105 10.70 -0.41 -19.76
C ARG A 105 11.06 -1.65 -18.95
N THR A 106 12.27 -1.72 -18.44
CA THR A 106 12.79 -2.86 -17.67
C THR A 106 12.96 -2.51 -16.19
N PRO A 107 12.93 -3.49 -15.27
CA PRO A 107 13.23 -3.25 -13.88
C PRO A 107 14.56 -2.53 -13.71
N LEU A 108 14.57 -1.47 -12.88
CA LEU A 108 15.80 -0.78 -12.52
C LEU A 108 16.69 -1.71 -11.68
N LEU A 109 18.02 -1.57 -11.82
CA LEU A 109 19.00 -2.38 -11.08
C LEU A 109 18.91 -2.20 -9.55
N TYR A 110 18.30 -1.10 -9.11
CA TYR A 110 18.12 -0.77 -7.71
C TYR A 110 16.64 -0.50 -7.41
N ASN A 111 16.22 -0.86 -6.20
CA ASN A 111 14.87 -0.66 -5.67
C ASN A 111 14.56 0.81 -5.29
N VAL A 112 15.13 1.80 -6.00
CA VAL A 112 14.96 3.23 -5.70
C VAL A 112 13.53 3.73 -5.93
N TRP A 113 12.69 2.92 -6.56
CA TRP A 113 11.28 3.15 -6.83
C TRP A 113 10.35 2.57 -5.75
N MET A 114 10.88 1.99 -4.66
CA MET A 114 10.07 1.30 -3.65
C MET A 114 9.01 2.21 -3.02
N SER A 115 9.34 3.48 -2.78
CA SER A 115 8.36 4.48 -2.31
C SER A 115 7.20 4.68 -3.30
N ARG A 116 7.42 4.52 -4.61
CA ARG A 116 6.34 4.56 -5.61
C ARG A 116 5.58 3.25 -5.68
N ALA A 117 6.20 2.09 -5.50
CA ALA A 117 5.49 0.82 -5.53
C ALA A 117 4.78 0.51 -4.20
N GLU A 118 5.54 0.29 -3.13
CA GLU A 118 5.01 -0.12 -1.82
C GLU A 118 4.28 1.02 -1.10
N GLY A 119 4.76 2.26 -1.27
CA GLY A 119 4.10 3.43 -0.71
C GLY A 119 2.72 3.65 -1.32
N MET A 120 2.63 3.65 -2.65
CA MET A 120 1.35 3.76 -3.36
C MET A 120 0.43 2.56 -3.10
N ALA A 121 0.98 1.34 -3.08
CA ALA A 121 0.22 0.14 -2.72
C ALA A 121 -0.38 0.23 -1.31
N THR A 122 0.38 0.74 -0.34
CA THR A 122 -0.13 0.96 1.02
C THR A 122 -1.20 2.03 1.03
N SER A 123 -0.99 3.16 0.36
CA SER A 123 -1.98 4.22 0.27
C SER A 123 -3.23 3.81 -0.47
N MET A 124 -3.17 2.90 -1.45
CA MET A 124 -4.36 2.38 -2.13
C MET A 124 -5.35 1.72 -1.17
N GLU A 125 -4.89 1.14 -0.07
CA GLU A 125 -5.76 0.58 0.97
C GLU A 125 -6.64 1.66 1.60
N GLU A 126 -6.04 2.82 1.89
CA GLU A 126 -6.73 3.96 2.47
C GLU A 126 -7.51 4.76 1.41
N TRP A 127 -6.96 5.01 0.21
CA TRP A 127 -7.65 5.76 -0.83
C TRP A 127 -8.91 5.04 -1.30
N MET A 128 -8.87 3.72 -1.49
CA MET A 128 -10.07 2.95 -1.80
C MET A 128 -11.05 2.92 -0.62
N MET A 129 -10.54 2.97 0.62
CA MET A 129 -11.37 3.13 1.80
C MET A 129 -12.12 4.46 1.81
N GLN A 130 -11.47 5.55 1.45
CA GLN A 130 -12.10 6.87 1.36
C GLN A 130 -13.03 6.98 0.14
N ALA A 131 -12.77 6.23 -0.92
CA ALA A 131 -13.62 6.18 -2.11
C ALA A 131 -14.93 5.35 -1.92
N GLY A 132 -15.12 4.72 -0.76
CA GLY A 132 -16.36 4.00 -0.42
C GLY A 132 -16.33 2.48 -0.62
N LEU A 133 -15.16 1.87 -0.89
CA LEU A 133 -15.06 0.42 -1.11
C LEU A 133 -15.60 -0.42 0.05
N TYR A 134 -15.56 0.11 1.28
CA TYR A 134 -15.98 -0.61 2.49
C TYR A 134 -17.34 -0.15 3.04
N ASP A 135 -18.16 0.57 2.28
CA ASP A 135 -19.43 1.10 2.79
C ASP A 135 -20.41 0.00 3.21
N THR A 136 -20.33 -1.18 2.58
CA THR A 136 -21.12 -2.37 2.94
C THR A 136 -20.41 -3.30 3.92
N SER A 137 -19.13 -3.04 4.24
CA SER A 137 -18.34 -3.79 5.22
C SER A 137 -17.54 -2.83 6.13
N PRO A 138 -18.23 -2.04 6.98
CA PRO A 138 -17.59 -0.96 7.75
C PRO A 138 -16.48 -1.44 8.70
N ARG A 139 -16.51 -2.70 9.17
CA ARG A 139 -15.43 -3.26 9.99
C ARG A 139 -14.13 -3.49 9.23
N SER A 140 -14.16 -3.63 7.91
CA SER A 140 -12.96 -3.83 7.09
C SER A 140 -12.03 -2.62 7.15
N ARG A 141 -12.58 -1.43 7.40
CA ARG A 141 -11.82 -0.19 7.66
C ARG A 141 -10.88 -0.37 8.84
N GLU A 142 -11.26 -1.13 9.87
CA GLU A 142 -10.40 -1.40 11.02
C GLU A 142 -9.17 -2.24 10.63
N LEU A 143 -9.30 -3.13 9.63
CA LEU A 143 -8.18 -3.91 9.11
C LEU A 143 -7.16 -3.03 8.38
N VAL A 144 -7.64 -2.07 7.56
CA VAL A 144 -6.77 -1.07 6.89
C VAL A 144 -5.90 -0.36 7.93
N TRP A 145 -6.51 0.15 9.01
CA TRP A 145 -5.76 0.83 10.06
C TRP A 145 -4.83 -0.10 10.86
N ALA A 146 -5.23 -1.35 11.11
CA ALA A 146 -4.36 -2.31 11.78
C ALA A 146 -3.13 -2.65 10.93
N MET A 147 -3.31 -2.79 9.61
CA MET A 147 -2.23 -2.99 8.65
C MET A 147 -1.31 -1.77 8.56
N LEU A 148 -1.86 -0.55 8.48
CA LEU A 148 -1.05 0.67 8.50
C LEU A 148 -0.22 0.80 9.79
N ALA A 149 -0.82 0.49 10.95
CA ALA A 149 -0.11 0.51 12.23
C ALA A 149 1.05 -0.50 12.27
N ALA A 150 0.85 -1.72 11.76
CA ALA A 150 1.93 -2.70 11.63
C ALA A 150 3.08 -2.17 10.74
N ARG A 151 2.73 -1.53 9.61
CA ARG A 151 3.71 -0.91 8.70
C ARG A 151 4.48 0.25 9.35
N ALA A 152 3.81 1.09 10.13
CA ALA A 152 4.45 2.16 10.86
C ALA A 152 5.39 1.62 11.95
N ALA A 153 4.94 0.64 12.73
CA ALA A 153 5.73 0.01 13.80
C ALA A 153 7.00 -0.65 13.24
N ARG A 154 6.90 -1.44 12.17
CA ARG A 154 8.06 -2.08 11.54
C ARG A 154 9.00 -1.08 10.86
N GLY A 155 8.44 -0.04 10.23
CA GLY A 155 9.23 1.00 9.57
C GLY A 155 10.08 1.79 10.56
N LEU A 156 9.46 2.28 11.65
CA LEU A 156 10.17 3.01 12.71
C LEU A 156 11.17 2.11 13.45
N GLY A 157 10.77 0.89 13.83
CA GLY A 157 11.68 -0.05 14.48
C GLY A 157 12.94 -0.31 13.65
N ASN A 158 12.80 -0.43 12.33
CA ASN A 158 13.95 -0.58 11.44
C ASN A 158 14.83 0.69 11.36
N LEU A 159 14.24 1.88 11.33
CA LEU A 159 15.02 3.13 11.33
C LEU A 159 15.83 3.27 12.62
N TYR A 160 15.23 2.99 13.78
CA TYR A 160 15.94 3.02 15.06
C TYR A 160 17.03 1.96 15.18
N ALA A 161 16.84 0.79 14.56
CA ALA A 161 17.89 -0.22 14.49
C ALA A 161 19.08 0.26 13.66
N HIS A 162 18.83 0.89 12.52
CA HIS A 162 19.87 1.43 11.64
C HIS A 162 20.56 2.68 12.22
N SER A 163 19.90 3.45 13.08
CA SER A 163 20.51 4.55 13.84
C SER A 163 21.26 4.08 15.11
N ASN A 164 21.30 2.78 15.39
CA ASN A 164 21.85 2.18 16.61
C ASN A 164 21.17 2.63 17.92
N GLU A 165 19.95 3.17 17.85
CA GLU A 165 19.14 3.49 19.03
C GLU A 165 18.49 2.25 19.64
N LEU A 166 18.16 1.25 18.79
CA LEU A 166 17.63 -0.05 19.19
C LEU A 166 18.49 -1.18 18.62
N THR A 167 18.56 -2.29 19.34
CA THR A 167 19.02 -3.56 18.77
C THR A 167 17.95 -4.14 17.83
N MET A 168 18.33 -5.07 16.94
CA MET A 168 17.37 -5.81 16.10
C MET A 168 16.29 -6.53 16.92
N ALA A 169 16.64 -7.03 18.11
CA ALA A 169 15.69 -7.67 19.01
C ALA A 169 14.65 -6.67 19.55
N GLN A 170 15.11 -5.48 19.97
CA GLN A 170 14.23 -4.41 20.44
C GLN A 170 13.35 -3.83 19.31
N ALA A 171 13.88 -3.72 18.09
CA ALA A 171 13.09 -3.35 16.92
C ALA A 171 11.98 -4.37 16.61
N ALA A 172 12.28 -5.67 16.76
CA ALA A 172 11.27 -6.73 16.63
C ALA A 172 10.21 -6.64 17.75
N ASP A 173 10.61 -6.35 18.99
CA ASP A 173 9.68 -6.13 20.11
C ASP A 173 8.79 -4.91 19.86
N MET A 174 9.33 -3.83 19.30
CA MET A 174 8.55 -2.66 18.89
C MET A 174 7.52 -3.05 17.83
N HIS A 175 7.92 -3.81 16.80
CA HIS A 175 7.00 -4.24 15.76
C HIS A 175 5.84 -5.08 16.33
N VAL A 176 6.12 -6.03 17.23
CA VAL A 176 5.09 -6.85 17.89
C VAL A 176 4.18 -6.00 18.79
N SER A 177 4.76 -5.20 19.69
CA SER A 177 4.01 -4.46 20.71
C SER A 177 3.13 -3.34 20.15
N TRP A 178 3.56 -2.70 19.07
CA TRP A 178 2.82 -1.61 18.43
C TRP A 178 1.91 -2.06 17.29
N THR A 179 1.95 -3.34 16.90
CA THR A 179 0.95 -3.89 15.99
C THR A 179 -0.34 -4.21 16.74
N PRO A 180 -1.50 -3.64 16.35
CA PRO A 180 -2.76 -3.88 17.04
C PRO A 180 -3.19 -5.35 17.04
N ARG A 181 -4.10 -5.69 17.96
CA ARG A 181 -4.82 -6.98 18.05
C ARG A 181 -3.97 -8.19 18.45
N GLY A 182 -2.67 -8.01 18.70
CA GLY A 182 -1.78 -9.11 19.10
C GLY A 182 -1.59 -10.17 18.00
N TRP A 183 -1.84 -9.81 16.74
CA TRP A 183 -1.72 -10.72 15.59
C TRP A 183 -0.29 -10.89 15.10
N MET A 184 0.56 -9.87 15.31
CA MET A 184 1.99 -9.96 15.05
C MET A 184 2.67 -10.68 16.22
N ARG A 185 3.52 -11.67 15.92
CA ARG A 185 4.16 -12.53 16.91
C ARG A 185 5.56 -12.92 16.45
N ARG A 186 6.37 -13.48 17.36
CA ARG A 186 7.70 -14.02 17.05
C ARG A 186 7.57 -15.35 16.28
N ASP A 187 7.17 -15.26 15.02
CA ASP A 187 7.05 -16.37 14.07
C ASP A 187 7.95 -16.14 12.84
N PRO A 188 7.99 -17.08 11.87
CA PRO A 188 8.82 -16.92 10.68
C PRO A 188 8.52 -15.66 9.84
N LEU A 189 7.29 -15.11 9.90
CA LEU A 189 6.96 -13.86 9.20
C LEU A 189 7.78 -12.70 9.79
N LEU A 190 7.75 -12.52 11.10
CA LEU A 190 8.50 -11.46 11.76
C LEU A 190 10.01 -11.59 11.48
N GLY A 191 10.55 -12.80 11.57
CA GLY A 191 11.97 -13.06 11.28
C GLY A 191 12.35 -12.69 9.85
N PHE A 192 11.53 -13.08 8.87
CA PHE A 192 11.72 -12.72 7.47
C PHE A 192 11.73 -11.20 7.27
N GLU A 193 10.74 -10.49 7.84
CA GLU A 193 10.61 -9.04 7.71
C GLU A 193 11.81 -8.31 8.35
N GLN A 194 12.24 -8.69 9.55
CA GLN A 194 13.41 -8.10 10.18
C GLN A 194 14.70 -8.29 9.36
N HIS A 195 14.91 -9.48 8.79
CA HIS A 195 16.05 -9.73 7.91
C HIS A 195 15.96 -8.98 6.57
N LEU A 196 14.75 -8.79 6.03
CA LEU A 196 14.53 -7.97 4.84
C LEU A 196 15.01 -6.53 5.09
N TYR A 197 14.57 -5.92 6.19
CA TYR A 197 14.88 -4.52 6.47
C TYR A 197 16.31 -4.28 6.96
N LEU A 198 16.94 -5.28 7.57
CA LEU A 198 18.38 -5.25 7.83
C LEU A 198 19.20 -5.13 6.54
N ARG A 199 18.75 -5.80 5.46
CA ARG A 199 19.43 -5.80 4.15
C ARG A 199 19.01 -4.64 3.23
N GLN A 200 17.89 -3.98 3.54
CA GLN A 200 17.35 -2.87 2.74
C GLN A 200 16.97 -1.70 3.67
N PRO A 201 17.94 -0.89 4.11
CA PRO A 201 17.69 0.27 4.95
C PRO A 201 16.67 1.22 4.31
N GLY A 202 15.69 1.67 5.09
CA GLY A 202 14.62 2.57 4.62
C GLY A 202 13.47 1.88 3.88
N TYR A 203 13.59 0.60 3.52
CA TYR A 203 12.52 -0.14 2.84
C TYR A 203 11.23 -0.18 3.68
N GLY A 204 11.33 -0.48 4.98
CA GLY A 204 10.17 -0.52 5.88
C GLY A 204 9.45 0.83 5.98
N ALA A 205 10.19 1.93 5.97
CA ALA A 205 9.63 3.28 6.02
C ALA A 205 8.94 3.69 4.71
N SER A 206 9.41 3.16 3.57
CA SER A 206 8.88 3.51 2.23
C SER A 206 7.39 3.22 2.05
N TYR A 207 6.84 2.24 2.77
CA TYR A 207 5.41 1.92 2.79
C TYR A 207 4.55 3.11 3.23
N VAL A 208 5.04 3.93 4.17
CA VAL A 208 4.28 5.06 4.72
C VAL A 208 4.72 6.35 4.07
N THR A 209 6.02 6.59 3.95
CA THR A 209 6.55 7.84 3.40
C THR A 209 6.29 7.98 1.91
N GLY A 210 6.33 6.87 1.15
CA GLY A 210 6.05 6.89 -0.28
C GLY A 210 4.61 7.27 -0.61
N GLY A 211 3.66 6.82 0.22
CA GLY A 211 2.25 7.23 0.15
C GLY A 211 2.09 8.74 0.31
N ARG A 212 2.68 9.30 1.37
CA ARG A 212 2.65 10.75 1.64
C ARG A 212 3.28 11.59 0.53
N LEU A 213 4.35 11.11 -0.11
CA LEU A 213 4.95 11.78 -1.27
C LEU A 213 4.00 11.75 -2.47
N MET A 214 3.32 10.63 -2.71
CA MET A 214 2.35 10.50 -3.80
C MET A 214 1.10 11.36 -3.56
N GLU A 215 0.64 11.50 -2.33
CA GLU A 215 -0.46 12.40 -1.97
C GLU A 215 -0.12 13.87 -2.23
N GLU A 216 1.15 14.26 -2.05
CA GLU A 216 1.60 15.60 -2.42
C GLU A 216 1.63 15.81 -3.93
N THR A 217 2.08 14.80 -4.69
CA THR A 217 1.96 14.79 -6.15
C THR A 217 0.51 14.92 -6.58
N MET A 218 -0.40 14.18 -5.95
CA MET A 218 -1.83 14.24 -6.21
C MET A 218 -2.40 15.62 -5.90
N ALA A 219 -2.06 16.20 -4.75
CA ALA A 219 -2.55 17.51 -4.32
C ALA A 219 -2.08 18.63 -5.24
N GLU A 220 -0.79 18.68 -5.58
CA GLU A 220 -0.26 19.69 -6.51
C GLU A 220 -0.88 19.50 -7.91
N ARG A 221 -0.99 18.25 -8.38
CA ARG A 221 -1.57 18.01 -9.70
C ARG A 221 -3.05 18.36 -9.75
N ALA A 222 -3.81 18.08 -8.70
CA ALA A 222 -5.20 18.52 -8.56
C ALA A 222 -5.31 20.05 -8.60
N ARG A 223 -4.44 20.77 -7.89
CA ARG A 223 -4.38 22.23 -7.92
C ARG A 223 -4.13 22.79 -9.32
N GLN A 224 -3.23 22.16 -10.09
CA GLN A 224 -2.90 22.58 -11.46
C GLN A 224 -4.03 22.30 -12.46
N LEU A 225 -4.74 21.18 -12.30
CA LEU A 225 -5.79 20.76 -13.21
C LEU A 225 -7.15 21.41 -12.90
N GLY A 226 -7.37 21.86 -11.66
CA GLY A 226 -8.65 22.43 -11.23
C GLY A 226 -9.80 21.45 -11.51
N ASP A 227 -10.86 21.95 -12.16
CA ASP A 227 -12.05 21.17 -12.51
C ASP A 227 -11.77 20.01 -13.48
N GLN A 228 -10.59 19.96 -14.11
CA GLN A 228 -10.20 18.85 -14.98
C GLN A 228 -9.55 17.67 -14.22
N PHE A 229 -9.36 17.80 -12.91
CA PHE A 229 -8.80 16.72 -12.10
C PHE A 229 -9.81 15.58 -11.97
N THR A 230 -9.35 14.36 -12.23
CA THR A 230 -10.05 13.13 -11.85
C THR A 230 -9.01 12.13 -11.33
N MET A 231 -9.43 11.23 -10.44
CA MET A 231 -8.55 10.15 -9.97
C MET A 231 -8.03 9.31 -11.14
N GLN A 232 -8.92 8.95 -12.08
CA GLN A 232 -8.53 8.22 -13.30
C GLN A 232 -7.40 8.92 -14.05
N ARG A 233 -7.56 10.21 -14.36
CA ARG A 233 -6.52 10.99 -15.06
C ARG A 233 -5.22 11.03 -14.27
N PHE A 234 -5.28 11.25 -12.96
CA PHE A 234 -4.09 11.26 -12.12
C PHE A 234 -3.33 9.93 -12.20
N PHE A 235 -4.01 8.80 -12.07
CA PHE A 235 -3.38 7.49 -12.15
C PHE A 235 -2.89 7.16 -13.56
N ASP A 236 -3.58 7.60 -14.61
CA ASP A 236 -3.12 7.45 -16.00
C ASP A 236 -1.81 8.22 -16.22
N GLU A 237 -1.70 9.44 -15.70
CA GLU A 237 -0.48 10.25 -15.76
C GLU A 237 0.67 9.60 -14.94
N VAL A 238 0.41 9.16 -13.70
CA VAL A 238 1.39 8.45 -12.85
C VAL A 238 1.89 7.17 -13.51
N ASN A 239 0.98 6.38 -14.09
CA ASN A 239 1.33 5.13 -14.76
C ASN A 239 2.12 5.38 -16.05
N SER A 240 1.82 6.46 -16.76
CA SER A 240 2.56 6.87 -17.96
C SER A 240 3.99 7.30 -17.64
N ALA A 241 4.25 7.93 -16.49
CA ALA A 241 5.61 8.25 -16.03
C ALA A 241 6.45 6.99 -15.74
N GLY A 242 5.80 5.88 -15.37
CA GLY A 242 6.42 4.58 -15.13
C GLY A 242 6.93 4.36 -13.69
N MET A 243 7.77 3.34 -13.52
CA MET A 243 8.28 2.91 -12.21
C MET A 243 9.59 3.62 -11.86
N ILE A 244 9.49 4.89 -11.49
CA ILE A 244 10.61 5.75 -11.10
C ILE A 244 10.37 6.34 -9.69
N PRO A 245 11.40 6.91 -9.03
CA PRO A 245 11.23 7.59 -7.74
C PRO A 245 10.10 8.64 -7.78
N VAL A 246 9.33 8.74 -6.69
CA VAL A 246 8.17 9.65 -6.61
C VAL A 246 8.55 11.10 -6.87
N SER A 247 9.76 11.53 -6.50
CA SER A 247 10.26 12.88 -6.79
C SER A 247 10.39 13.17 -8.30
N LEU A 248 10.75 12.16 -9.11
CA LEU A 248 10.80 12.30 -10.56
C LEU A 248 9.41 12.24 -11.19
N VAL A 249 8.51 11.40 -10.65
CA VAL A 249 7.08 11.41 -11.04
C VAL A 249 6.47 12.78 -10.77
N TYR A 250 6.71 13.33 -9.58
CA TYR A 250 6.25 14.67 -9.19
C TYR A 250 6.73 15.72 -10.19
N TRP A 251 8.02 15.73 -10.51
CA TRP A 251 8.58 16.68 -11.47
C TRP A 251 7.97 16.52 -12.87
N GLU A 252 7.83 15.30 -13.37
CA GLU A 252 7.27 15.04 -14.71
C GLU A 252 5.80 15.44 -14.82
N LEU A 253 5.00 15.19 -13.79
CA LEU A 253 3.56 15.51 -13.78
C LEU A 253 3.28 16.99 -13.56
N THR A 254 4.10 17.66 -12.73
CA THR A 254 3.80 19.02 -12.25
C THR A 254 4.69 20.10 -12.87
N GLY A 255 5.84 19.74 -13.43
CA GLY A 255 6.89 20.67 -13.85
C GLY A 255 7.67 21.30 -12.69
N ASP A 256 7.34 20.99 -11.43
CA ASP A 256 8.04 21.46 -10.23
C ASP A 256 9.06 20.41 -9.77
N ASP A 257 10.34 20.76 -9.75
CA ASP A 257 11.46 19.90 -9.35
C ASP A 257 11.80 20.01 -7.85
N ARG A 258 10.93 20.60 -7.01
CA ARG A 258 11.22 20.80 -5.57
C ARG A 258 11.62 19.52 -4.85
N MET A 259 10.89 18.42 -5.05
CA MET A 259 11.22 17.14 -4.38
C MET A 259 12.58 16.60 -4.81
N VAL A 260 13.05 16.93 -6.02
CA VAL A 260 14.38 16.56 -6.50
C VAL A 260 15.45 17.44 -5.85
N ARG A 261 15.21 18.75 -5.73
CA ARG A 261 16.11 19.67 -5.03
C ARG A 261 16.25 19.32 -3.55
N GLU A 262 15.16 18.97 -2.88
CA GLU A 262 15.16 18.56 -1.47
C GLU A 262 16.08 17.36 -1.20
N LEU A 263 16.06 16.38 -2.10
CA LEU A 263 16.97 15.23 -2.03
C LEU A 263 18.44 15.63 -2.18
N LYS A 264 18.73 16.63 -3.01
CA LYS A 264 20.09 17.14 -3.23
C LYS A 264 20.58 17.98 -2.05
N ASP A 265 19.71 18.83 -1.51
CA ASP A 265 20.07 19.84 -0.51
C ASP A 265 20.01 19.28 0.92
N GLY A 266 19.45 18.07 1.11
CA GLY A 266 19.36 17.41 2.41
C GLY A 266 18.38 18.08 3.38
N VAL A 267 17.52 18.96 2.88
CA VAL A 267 16.53 19.71 3.65
C VAL A 267 15.17 19.51 3.00
N THR A 268 14.16 19.16 3.81
CA THR A 268 12.77 19.15 3.36
C THR A 268 12.35 20.60 3.11
N ALA A 269 12.11 20.97 1.85
CA ALA A 269 11.54 22.28 1.56
C ALA A 269 10.12 22.30 2.12
N ARG A 270 9.64 23.50 2.46
CA ARG A 270 8.27 23.62 2.99
C ARG A 270 7.31 23.21 1.87
N PRO A 271 6.46 22.20 2.05
CA PRO A 271 5.44 21.90 1.05
C PRO A 271 4.51 23.12 0.91
N PHE A 272 4.07 23.40 -0.31
CA PHE A 272 3.12 24.49 -0.63
C PHE A 272 3.66 25.92 -0.38
N THR A 273 4.87 26.24 -0.87
CA THR A 273 5.32 27.64 -0.89
C THR A 273 4.51 28.48 -1.88
N VAL A 274 4.04 29.63 -1.42
CA VAL A 274 3.50 30.67 -2.30
C VAL A 274 4.66 31.22 -3.12
N LYS A 275 4.55 31.19 -4.46
CA LYS A 275 5.49 31.89 -5.35
C LYS A 275 5.33 33.39 -5.20
#